data_AF-A0A9D6NA73-F1
#
_entry.id   AF-A0A9D6NA73-F1
#
_cell.length_a   1.000
_cell.length_b   1.000
_cell.length_c   1.000
_cell.angle_alpha   90.00
_cell.angle_beta   90.00
_cell.angle_gamma   90.00
#
_symmetry.space_group_name_H-M   'P 1'
#
loop_
_entity.id
_entity.type
_entity.pdbx_description
1 polymer ?
#
loop_
_entity_poly.entity_id
_entity_poly.type
_entity_poly.pdbx_seq_one_letter_code
_entity_poly.pdbx_strand_id
1 'polypeptide(L)'
;MRIQVAYPAAFLATKFDAYQDRGHRGYYGDLDIEDIVTVVAHRPDLLDSIRAAEPPLRTYLEEQAQVLLSLPNPTDIVSGCLPSDPVSQAVVPRVLNTLRFLAASP
;
A
#
# COMPACT_ATOMS: atom_id res chain seq x y z
N MET A 1 -6.47 24.41 5.43
CA MET A 1 -7.54 23.47 5.81
C MET A 1 -7.00 22.05 5.64
N ARG A 2 -6.93 21.27 6.71
CA ARG A 2 -6.41 19.89 6.69
C ARG A 2 -7.60 18.95 6.91
N ILE A 3 -8.03 18.27 5.85
CA ILE A 3 -9.04 17.22 5.96
C ILE A 3 -8.32 15.94 6.40
N GLN A 4 -8.72 15.35 7.53
CA GLN A 4 -8.17 14.09 8.02
C GLN A 4 -9.16 12.96 7.70
N VAL A 5 -8.66 11.93 7.02
CA VAL A 5 -9.37 10.65 6.92
C VAL A 5 -9.20 9.94 8.25
N ALA A 6 -10.30 9.66 8.95
CA ALA A 6 -10.30 9.10 10.31
C ALA A 6 -9.84 7.63 10.38
N TYR A 7 -9.73 6.93 9.24
CA TYR A 7 -9.42 5.49 9.19
C TYR A 7 -8.43 5.16 8.06
N PRO A 8 -7.11 5.39 8.26
CA PRO A 8 -6.07 5.07 7.28
C PRO A 8 -6.10 3.63 6.77
N ALA A 9 -6.32 2.66 7.67
CA ALA A 9 -6.42 1.24 7.30
C ALA A 9 -7.61 0.98 6.35
N ALA A 10 -8.78 1.53 6.66
CA ALA A 10 -9.96 1.37 5.82
C ALA A 10 -9.75 2.06 4.46
N PHE A 11 -9.15 3.25 4.44
CA PHE A 11 -8.81 3.93 3.20
C PHE A 11 -7.85 3.10 2.34
N LEU A 12 -6.79 2.54 2.92
CA LEU A 12 -5.87 1.65 2.21
C LEU A 12 -6.61 0.43 1.63
N ALA A 13 -7.53 -0.17 2.39
CA ALA A 13 -8.33 -1.28 1.90
C ALA A 13 -9.19 -0.89 0.69
N THR A 14 -9.78 0.30 0.66
CA THR A 14 -10.53 0.77 -0.53
C THR A 14 -9.64 0.90 -1.77
N LYS A 15 -8.34 1.17 -1.60
CA LYS A 15 -7.40 1.25 -2.73
C LYS A 15 -7.02 -0.14 -3.24
N PHE A 16 -6.79 -1.09 -2.34
CA PHE A 16 -6.63 -2.48 -2.74
C PHE A 16 -7.89 -3.04 -3.41
N ASP A 17 -9.07 -2.71 -2.92
CA ASP A 17 -10.34 -3.17 -3.49
C ASP A 17 -10.54 -2.63 -4.92
N ALA A 18 -10.29 -1.33 -5.12
CA ALA A 18 -10.35 -0.70 -6.44
C ALA A 18 -9.36 -1.31 -7.44
N TYR A 19 -8.14 -1.61 -6.99
CA TYR A 19 -7.12 -2.27 -7.80
C TYR A 19 -7.55 -3.67 -8.27
N GLN A 20 -8.23 -4.44 -7.39
CA GLN A 20 -8.69 -5.79 -7.73
C GLN A 20 -9.94 -5.79 -8.64
N ASP A 21 -10.90 -4.89 -8.39
CA ASP A 21 -12.17 -4.84 -9.13
C ASP A 21 -12.00 -4.38 -10.60
N ARG A 22 -10.95 -3.60 -10.91
CA ARG A 22 -10.70 -3.09 -12.27
C ARG A 22 -10.14 -4.11 -13.27
N GLY A 23 -9.99 -5.38 -12.85
CA GLY A 23 -9.67 -6.49 -13.74
C GLY A 23 -8.26 -6.42 -14.31
N HIS A 24 -7.24 -6.56 -13.44
CA HIS A 24 -5.82 -6.80 -13.76
C HIS A 24 -5.31 -6.10 -15.04
N ARG A 25 -5.48 -4.77 -15.15
CA ARG A 25 -4.96 -3.98 -16.29
C ARG A 25 -3.46 -3.71 -16.13
N GLY A 26 -2.67 -4.76 -15.92
CA GLY A 26 -1.23 -4.62 -15.66
C GLY A 26 -0.92 -3.87 -14.36
N TYR A 27 0.37 -3.74 -14.05
CA TYR A 27 0.84 -3.16 -12.77
C TYR A 27 1.59 -1.83 -12.95
N TYR A 28 1.92 -1.48 -14.20
CA TYR A 28 2.65 -0.25 -14.52
C TYR A 28 1.66 0.85 -14.90
N GLY A 29 1.69 1.96 -14.17
CA GLY A 29 0.82 3.11 -14.41
C GLY A 29 -0.63 2.92 -13.92
N ASP A 30 -0.87 1.94 -13.05
CA ASP A 30 -2.16 1.79 -12.38
C ASP A 30 -2.27 2.81 -11.23
N LEU A 31 -3.29 3.67 -11.30
CA LEU A 31 -3.53 4.72 -10.32
C LEU A 31 -3.80 4.17 -8.92
N ASP A 32 -4.38 2.98 -8.81
CA ASP A 32 -4.68 2.40 -7.50
C ASP A 32 -3.40 1.86 -6.82
N ILE A 33 -2.44 1.35 -7.59
CA ILE A 33 -1.11 0.98 -7.06
C ILE A 33 -0.35 2.23 -6.60
N GLU A 34 -0.40 3.32 -7.37
CA GLU A 34 0.22 4.59 -6.97
C GLU A 34 -0.38 5.12 -5.66
N ASP A 35 -1.71 5.05 -5.51
CA ASP A 35 -2.39 5.43 -4.27
C ASP A 35 -2.00 4.53 -3.08
N ILE A 36 -1.92 3.21 -3.29
CA ILE A 36 -1.45 2.24 -2.27
C ILE A 36 -0.04 2.63 -1.82
N VAL A 37 0.89 2.80 -2.76
CA VAL A 37 2.29 3.16 -2.48
C VAL A 37 2.36 4.49 -1.75
N THR A 38 1.59 5.49 -2.17
CA THR A 38 1.55 6.83 -1.55
C THR A 38 1.06 6.77 -0.10
N VAL A 39 -0.01 6.00 0.17
CA VAL A 39 -0.52 5.81 1.54
C VAL A 39 0.53 5.14 2.42
N VAL A 40 1.11 4.03 1.95
CA VAL A 40 2.14 3.29 2.68
C VAL A 40 3.41 4.12 2.90
N ALA A 41 3.77 4.94 1.92
CA ALA A 41 4.95 5.79 1.98
C ALA A 41 4.77 6.93 2.98
N HIS A 42 3.60 7.56 3.06
CA HIS A 42 3.47 8.88 3.69
C HIS A 42 2.53 8.95 4.90
N ARG A 43 1.89 7.84 5.30
CA ARG A 43 1.03 7.79 6.50
C ARG A 43 1.76 7.21 7.71
N PRO A 44 2.30 8.05 8.60
CA PRO A 44 3.04 7.58 9.78
C PRO A 44 2.15 6.81 10.77
N ASP A 45 0.85 7.07 10.77
CA ASP A 45 -0.18 6.45 11.62
C ASP A 45 -0.75 5.14 11.03
N LEU A 46 -0.27 4.71 9.85
CA LEU A 46 -0.88 3.58 9.13
C LEU A 46 -0.81 2.27 9.92
N LEU A 47 0.37 1.90 10.43
CA LEU A 47 0.54 0.63 11.13
C LEU A 47 -0.28 0.58 12.43
N ASP A 48 -0.37 1.68 13.16
CA ASP A 48 -1.18 1.76 14.37
C ASP A 48 -2.68 1.71 14.03
N SER A 49 -3.10 2.37 12.95
CA SER A 49 -4.46 2.25 12.43
C SER A 49 -4.81 0.82 12.02
N ILE A 50 -3.87 0.07 11.44
CA ILE A 50 -4.10 -1.32 11.02
C ILE A 50 -4.19 -2.22 12.25
N ARG A 51 -3.31 -2.05 13.25
CA ARG A 51 -3.40 -2.80 14.52
C ARG A 51 -4.73 -2.58 15.24
N ALA A 52 -5.26 -1.36 15.19
CA ALA A 52 -6.54 -1.00 15.80
C ALA A 52 -7.78 -1.43 14.97
N ALA A 53 -7.59 -1.85 13.72
CA ALA A 53 -8.69 -2.27 12.86
C ALA A 53 -9.30 -3.60 13.32
N GLU A 54 -10.56 -3.84 12.93
CA GLU A 54 -11.25 -5.12 13.19
C GLU A 54 -10.55 -6.28 12.46
N PRO A 55 -10.60 -7.51 13.01
CA PRO A 55 -9.88 -8.65 12.44
C PRO A 55 -10.09 -8.88 10.94
N PRO A 56 -11.32 -8.79 10.39
CA PRO A 56 -11.53 -9.00 8.94
C PRO A 56 -10.78 -7.98 8.07
N LEU A 57 -10.68 -6.72 8.52
CA LEU A 57 -9.97 -5.67 7.78
C LEU A 57 -8.45 -5.90 7.82
N ARG A 58 -7.91 -6.41 8.94
CA ARG A 58 -6.49 -6.76 9.04
C ARG A 58 -6.14 -7.92 8.11
N THR A 59 -6.91 -9.00 8.18
CA THR A 59 -6.73 -10.17 7.30
C THR A 59 -6.81 -9.80 5.83
N TYR A 60 -7.77 -8.96 5.46
CA TYR A 60 -7.86 -8.44 4.09
C TYR A 60 -6.57 -7.70 3.69
N LEU A 61 -6.10 -6.75 4.50
CA LEU A 61 -4.88 -5.98 4.20
C LEU A 61 -3.62 -6.86 4.15
N GLU A 62 -3.53 -7.89 4.99
CA GLU A 62 -2.46 -8.90 4.99
C GLU A 62 -2.43 -9.64 3.65
N GLU A 63 -3.57 -10.20 3.23
CA GLU A 63 -3.71 -10.92 1.97
C GLU A 63 -3.35 -10.03 0.77
N GLN A 64 -3.86 -8.80 0.72
CA GLN A 64 -3.58 -7.89 -0.39
C GLN A 64 -2.11 -7.46 -0.43
N ALA A 65 -1.46 -7.27 0.72
CA ALA A 65 -0.02 -7.01 0.77
C ALA A 65 0.80 -8.20 0.25
N GLN A 66 0.40 -9.44 0.56
CA GLN A 66 1.01 -10.65 0.01
C GLN A 66 0.87 -10.72 -1.51
N VAL A 67 -0.33 -10.43 -2.04
CA VAL A 67 -0.58 -10.39 -3.49
C VAL A 67 0.34 -9.37 -4.16
N LEU A 68 0.41 -8.13 -3.67
CA LEU A 68 1.27 -7.10 -4.26
C LEU A 68 2.76 -7.50 -4.21
N LEU A 69 3.22 -8.06 -3.09
CA LEU A 69 4.61 -8.53 -2.96
C LEU A 69 4.93 -9.76 -3.83
N SER A 70 3.91 -10.49 -4.28
CA SER A 70 4.06 -11.63 -5.20
C SER A 70 4.13 -11.24 -6.68
N LEU A 71 3.86 -9.96 -7.01
CA LEU A 71 3.95 -9.46 -8.37
C LEU A 71 5.40 -9.56 -8.91
N PRO A 72 5.59 -9.70 -10.24
CA PRO A 72 6.93 -9.66 -10.83
C PRO A 72 7.60 -8.32 -10.52
N ASN A 73 8.79 -8.35 -9.92
CA ASN A 73 9.61 -7.18 -9.57
C ASN A 73 8.86 -6.13 -8.72
N PRO A 74 8.42 -6.46 -7.49
CA PRO A 74 7.65 -5.54 -6.66
C PRO A 74 8.44 -4.27 -6.31
N THR A 75 9.77 -4.35 -6.26
CA THR A 75 10.65 -3.18 -6.10
C THR A 75 10.51 -2.19 -7.25
N ASP A 76 10.46 -2.67 -8.49
CA ASP A 76 10.37 -1.82 -9.68
C ASP A 76 8.99 -1.18 -9.77
N ILE A 77 7.94 -1.92 -9.42
CA ILE A 77 6.56 -1.41 -9.32
C ILE A 77 6.50 -0.27 -8.30
N VAL A 78 6.99 -0.50 -7.07
CA VAL A 78 7.00 0.52 -6.01
C VAL A 78 7.85 1.73 -6.40
N SER A 79 9.01 1.51 -7.01
CA SER A 79 9.88 2.59 -7.50
C SER A 79 9.21 3.42 -8.60
N GLY A 80 8.48 2.77 -9.51
CA GLY A 80 7.77 3.41 -10.62
C GLY A 80 6.59 4.27 -10.20
N CYS A 81 6.02 4.04 -9.01
CA CYS A 81 4.97 4.87 -8.42
C CYS A 81 5.50 6.14 -7.73
N LEU A 82 6.82 6.32 -7.66
CA LEU A 82 7.45 7.45 -7.00
C LEU A 82 8.23 8.29 -8.01
N PRO A 83 8.35 9.61 -7.79
CA PRO A 83 9.24 10.44 -8.60
C PRO A 83 10.66 9.87 -8.65
N SER A 84 11.34 10.00 -9.79
CA SER A 84 12.68 9.41 -10.00
C SER A 84 13.82 10.15 -9.28
N ASP A 85 13.52 11.22 -8.55
CA ASP A 85 14.54 11.96 -7.82
C ASP A 85 15.08 11.15 -6.62
N PRO A 86 16.35 11.36 -6.20
CA PRO A 86 16.97 10.56 -5.14
C PRO A 86 16.23 10.60 -3.80
N VAL A 87 15.53 11.70 -3.48
CA VAL A 87 14.83 11.86 -2.20
C VAL A 87 13.58 10.98 -2.19
N SER A 88 12.80 11.02 -3.25
CA SER A 88 11.61 10.17 -3.40
C SER A 88 11.99 8.68 -3.46
N GLN A 89 13.05 8.34 -4.21
CA GLN A 89 13.49 6.94 -4.35
C GLN A 89 14.06 6.34 -3.04
N ALA A 90 14.59 7.17 -2.14
CA ALA A 90 15.02 6.71 -0.81
C ALA A 90 13.86 6.15 0.05
N VAL A 91 12.60 6.40 -0.32
CA VAL A 91 11.40 5.89 0.38
C VAL A 91 11.05 4.45 -0.02
N VAL A 92 11.51 3.96 -1.17
CA VAL A 92 11.17 2.62 -1.70
C VAL A 92 11.43 1.50 -0.68
N PRO A 93 12.62 1.41 -0.02
CA PRO A 93 12.88 0.34 0.95
C PRO A 93 11.92 0.39 2.14
N ARG A 94 11.53 1.60 2.59
CA ARG A 94 10.56 1.76 3.67
C ARG A 94 9.19 1.21 3.27
N VAL A 95 8.71 1.54 2.07
CA VAL A 95 7.42 1.05 1.57
C VAL A 95 7.40 -0.48 1.51
N LEU A 96 8.44 -1.09 0.92
CA LEU A 96 8.55 -2.55 0.85
C LEU A 96 8.59 -3.20 2.23
N ASN A 97 9.30 -2.60 3.19
CA ASN A 97 9.34 -3.12 4.56
C ASN A 97 7.99 -3.01 5.27
N THR A 98 7.25 -1.92 5.07
CA THR A 98 5.89 -1.79 5.60
C THR A 98 4.97 -2.85 4.99
N LEU A 99 5.01 -3.05 3.66
CA LEU A 99 4.23 -4.09 2.99
C LEU A 99 4.58 -5.49 3.51
N ARG A 100 5.87 -5.79 3.76
CA ARG A 100 6.29 -7.07 4.35
C ARG A 100 5.80 -7.23 5.79
N PHE A 101 5.81 -6.17 6.58
CA PHE A 101 5.26 -6.20 7.94
C PHE A 101 3.76 -6.49 7.92
N LEU A 102 3.02 -5.89 6.98
CA LEU A 102 1.62 -6.20 6.77
C LEU A 102 1.44 -7.66 6.37
N ALA A 103 2.15 -8.13 5.36
CA ALA A 103 2.04 -9.50 4.85
C ALA A 103 2.39 -10.61 5.86
N ALA A 104 3.11 -10.28 6.95
CA ALA A 104 3.57 -11.22 7.97
C ALA A 104 2.77 -11.17 9.29
N SER A 105 1.74 -10.34 9.39
CA SER A 105 0.87 -10.30 10.57
C SER A 105 -0.08 -11.51 10.56
N PRO A 106 -0.25 -12.22 11.70
CA PRO A 106 -1.16 -13.37 11.83
C PRO A 106 -2.59 -12.99 12.20
#